data_AF-A0AAW6P3N1-F1
#
_entry.id   AF-A0AAW6P3N1-F1
#
_cell.length_a   1.000
_cell.length_b   1.000
_cell.length_c   1.000
_cell.angle_alpha   90.00
_cell.angle_beta   90.00
_cell.angle_gamma   90.00
#
_symmetry.space_group_name_H-M   'P 1'
#
loop_
_entity.id
_entity.type
_entity.pdbx_description
1 polymer ?
#
loop_
_entity_poly.entity_id
_entity_poly.type
_entity_poly.pdbx_seq_one_letter_code
_entity_poly.pdbx_strand_id
1 'polypeptide(L)'
;MIKLRLASEYLAGPIFCPDPDIMGHIDIDDLPLSQELKAEITAWDSEYQATFNSEYPPDSGFSSPEVAFRYIVEGQQLAKKIQQELGGGYAVEYCP
;
A
#
# COMPACT_ATOMS: atom_id res chain seq x y z
N MET A 1 1.19 -13.68 -15.09
CA MET A 1 0.96 -12.29 -14.63
C MET A 1 0.70 -12.36 -13.14
N ILE A 2 1.56 -11.75 -12.33
CA ILE A 2 1.43 -11.76 -10.87
C ILE A 2 0.44 -10.68 -10.47
N LYS A 3 -0.49 -11.00 -9.56
CA LYS A 3 -1.43 -10.02 -9.03
C LYS A 3 -0.87 -9.43 -7.75
N LEU A 4 -0.90 -8.11 -7.64
CA LEU A 4 -0.53 -7.37 -6.43
C LEU A 4 -1.67 -6.43 -6.07
N ARG A 5 -1.96 -6.33 -4.77
CA ARG A 5 -2.85 -5.33 -4.21
C ARG A 5 -2.04 -4.35 -3.39
N LEU A 6 -2.20 -3.07 -3.67
CA LEU A 6 -1.80 -2.00 -2.78
C LEU A 6 -2.99 -1.71 -1.86
N ALA A 7 -2.83 -1.95 -0.57
CA ALA A 7 -3.87 -1.74 0.44
C ALA A 7 -3.24 -1.27 1.75
N SER A 8 -4.00 -0.52 2.53
CA SER A 8 -3.59 -0.10 3.87
C SER A 8 -4.07 -1.14 4.87
N GLU A 9 -3.16 -1.71 5.65
CA GLU A 9 -3.49 -2.68 6.69
C GLU A 9 -2.62 -2.43 7.92
N TYR A 10 -3.24 -2.30 9.09
CA TYR A 10 -2.48 -2.03 10.30
C TYR A 10 -1.52 -3.18 10.60
N LEU A 11 -0.28 -2.81 10.95
CA LEU A 11 0.78 -3.73 11.36
C LEU A 11 1.24 -4.70 10.26
N ALA A 12 0.93 -4.41 8.99
CA ALA A 12 1.37 -5.18 7.84
C ALA A 12 1.85 -4.25 6.72
N GLY A 13 2.71 -4.76 5.83
CA GLY A 13 3.19 -4.00 4.68
C GLY A 13 2.10 -3.77 3.64
N PRO A 14 2.18 -2.72 2.82
CA PRO A 14 1.05 -2.27 2.00
C PRO A 14 0.85 -3.09 0.72
N ILE A 15 1.74 -4.03 0.40
CA ILE A 15 1.65 -4.87 -0.80
C ILE A 15 1.26 -6.29 -0.43
N PHE A 16 0.15 -6.76 -0.99
CA PHE A 16 -0.34 -8.13 -0.80
C PHE A 16 -0.45 -8.86 -2.14
N CYS A 17 0.04 -10.10 -2.19
CA CYS A 17 -0.24 -11.02 -3.30
C CYS A 17 -1.42 -11.92 -2.94
N PRO A 18 -2.54 -11.88 -3.68
CA PRO A 18 -3.68 -12.75 -3.44
C PRO A 18 -3.61 -14.09 -4.19
N ASP A 19 -2.49 -14.38 -4.87
CA ASP A 19 -2.31 -15.65 -5.58
C ASP A 19 -2.20 -16.80 -4.57
N PRO A 20 -3.06 -17.85 -4.63
CA PRO A 20 -3.05 -18.94 -3.65
C PRO A 20 -1.69 -19.63 -3.45
N ASP A 21 -0.84 -19.66 -4.46
CA ASP A 21 0.46 -20.34 -4.40
C ASP A 21 1.55 -19.46 -3.75
N ILE A 22 1.35 -18.14 -3.68
CA ILE A 22 2.29 -17.14 -3.15
C ILE A 22 1.74 -16.39 -1.92
N MET A 23 0.44 -16.53 -1.66
CA MET A 23 -0.40 -15.65 -0.85
C MET A 23 0.30 -15.04 0.38
N GLY A 24 0.31 -13.71 0.47
CA GLY A 24 0.91 -13.01 1.60
C GLY A 24 1.35 -11.59 1.29
N HIS A 25 1.85 -10.90 2.32
CA HIS A 25 2.48 -9.60 2.15
C HIS A 25 3.85 -9.77 1.49
N ILE A 26 4.14 -8.89 0.54
CA ILE A 26 5.43 -8.81 -0.14
C ILE A 26 6.17 -7.59 0.43
N ASP A 27 7.43 -7.78 0.79
CA ASP A 27 8.28 -6.67 1.14
C ASP A 27 8.49 -5.79 -0.10
N ILE A 28 8.31 -4.48 0.04
CA ILE A 28 8.52 -3.51 -1.04
C ILE A 28 9.97 -3.60 -1.54
N ASP A 29 10.91 -3.96 -0.67
CA ASP A 29 12.31 -4.10 -1.03
C ASP A 29 12.57 -5.29 -1.97
N ASP A 30 11.72 -6.32 -1.95
CA ASP A 30 11.77 -7.47 -2.85
C ASP A 30 11.23 -7.16 -4.26
N LEU A 31 10.52 -6.04 -4.43
CA LEU A 31 10.01 -5.62 -5.73
C LEU A 31 11.08 -4.88 -6.55
N PRO A 32 11.12 -5.08 -7.88
CA PRO A 32 12.03 -4.39 -8.78
C PRO A 32 11.53 -2.95 -9.09
N LEU A 33 11.31 -2.16 -8.05
CA LEU A 33 10.90 -0.75 -8.12
C LEU A 33 12.09 0.19 -7.91
N SER A 34 11.97 1.41 -8.40
CA SER A 34 12.90 2.50 -8.13
C SER A 34 12.95 2.85 -6.65
N GLN A 35 14.12 3.26 -6.15
CA GLN A 35 14.28 3.64 -4.75
C GLN A 35 13.36 4.81 -4.34
N GLU A 36 13.09 5.71 -5.29
CA GLU A 36 12.17 6.83 -5.12
C GLU A 36 10.74 6.32 -4.88
N LEU A 37 10.23 5.43 -5.74
CA LEU A 37 8.90 4.88 -5.57
C LEU A 37 8.78 4.03 -4.30
N LYS A 38 9.80 3.25 -3.95
CA LYS A 38 9.83 2.52 -2.67
C LYS A 38 9.70 3.46 -1.47
N ALA A 39 10.39 4.61 -1.50
CA ALA A 39 10.29 5.61 -0.45
C ALA A 39 8.90 6.27 -0.39
N GLU A 40 8.28 6.56 -1.54
CA GLU A 40 6.91 7.09 -1.57
C GLU A 40 5.89 6.10 -0.98
N ILE A 41 5.97 4.81 -1.35
CA ILE A 41 5.09 3.76 -0.80
C ILE A 41 5.29 3.62 0.71
N THR A 42 6.54 3.63 1.17
CA THR A 42 6.88 3.52 2.60
C THR A 42 6.34 4.72 3.38
N ALA A 43 6.44 5.93 2.84
CA ALA A 43 5.91 7.13 3.46
C ALA A 43 4.37 7.09 3.54
N TRP A 44 3.72 6.65 2.46
CA TRP A 44 2.26 6.47 2.42
C TRP A 44 1.80 5.43 3.46
N ASP A 45 2.41 4.25 3.50
CA ASP A 45 2.07 3.24 4.54
C ASP A 45 2.32 3.77 5.95
N SER A 46 3.46 4.43 6.19
CA SER A 46 3.80 5.02 7.49
C SER A 46 2.78 6.05 7.96
N GLU A 47 2.20 6.85 7.04
CA GLU A 47 1.13 7.79 7.38
C GLU A 47 -0.10 7.07 7.93
N TYR A 48 -0.48 5.94 7.33
CA TYR A 48 -1.60 5.11 7.80
C TYR A 48 -1.27 4.42 9.12
N GLN A 49 -0.10 3.80 9.24
CA GLN A 49 0.33 3.16 10.48
C GLN A 49 0.35 4.15 11.66
N ALA A 50 0.67 5.42 11.42
CA ALA A 50 0.64 6.47 12.44
C ALA A 50 -0.77 6.78 12.96
N THR A 51 -1.83 6.37 12.25
CA THR A 51 -3.23 6.51 12.70
C THR A 51 -3.69 5.37 13.62
N PHE A 52 -2.85 4.36 13.82
CA PHE A 52 -3.18 3.21 14.67
C PHE A 52 -3.27 3.60 16.15
N ASN A 53 -4.43 3.34 16.77
CA ASN A 53 -4.64 3.51 18.19
C ASN A 53 -4.34 2.19 18.93
N SER A 54 -3.14 2.08 19.51
CA SER A 54 -2.75 0.89 20.26
C SER A 54 -3.50 0.67 21.58
N GLU A 55 -4.09 1.72 22.17
CA GLU A 55 -4.88 1.60 23.41
C GLU A 55 -6.27 1.04 23.12
N TYR A 56 -6.88 1.47 22.01
CA TYR A 56 -8.17 0.98 21.56
C TYR A 56 -8.23 0.94 20.02
N PRO A 57 -7.84 -0.18 19.38
CA PRO A 57 -7.74 -0.31 17.93
C PRO A 57 -8.98 0.11 17.13
N PRO A 58 -10.23 -0.09 17.60
CA PRO A 58 -11.41 0.37 16.87
C PRO A 58 -11.49 1.89 16.67
N ASP A 59 -10.79 2.68 17.49
CA ASP A 59 -10.73 4.15 17.36
C ASP A 59 -9.55 4.61 16.49
N SER A 60 -8.88 3.70 15.78
CA SER A 60 -7.84 4.06 14.81
C SER A 60 -8.43 4.78 13.61
N GLY A 61 -7.63 5.63 12.97
CA GLY A 61 -8.00 6.29 11.72
C GLY A 61 -7.55 7.75 11.64
N PHE A 62 -7.78 8.35 10.47
CA PHE A 62 -7.35 9.72 10.20
C PHE A 62 -8.07 10.75 11.07
N SER A 63 -7.38 11.83 11.39
CA SER A 63 -7.89 12.93 12.21
C SER A 63 -9.02 13.72 11.54
N SER A 64 -9.12 13.66 10.21
CA SER A 64 -10.22 14.30 9.48
C SER A 64 -10.55 13.58 8.16
N PRO A 65 -11.77 13.77 7.64
CA PRO A 65 -12.16 13.24 6.32
C PRO A 65 -11.30 13.76 5.17
N GLU A 66 -10.82 15.01 5.24
CA GLU A 66 -9.97 15.60 4.21
C GLU A 66 -8.61 14.91 4.12
N VAL A 67 -8.03 14.55 5.27
CA VAL A 67 -6.77 13.79 5.33
C VAL A 67 -6.99 12.39 4.74
N ALA A 68 -8.07 11.71 5.13
CA ALA A 68 -8.42 10.40 4.58
C ALA A 68 -8.63 10.45 3.06
N PHE A 69 -9.29 11.49 2.56
CA PHE A 69 -9.51 11.66 1.12
C PHE A 69 -8.19 11.88 0.37
N ARG A 70 -7.31 12.74 0.87
CA ARG A 70 -5.97 12.95 0.30
C ARG A 70 -5.20 11.63 0.24
N TYR A 71 -5.18 10.89 1.35
CA TYR A 71 -4.51 9.60 1.47
C TYR A 71 -4.98 8.59 0.42
N ILE A 72 -6.30 8.49 0.20
CA ILE A 72 -6.90 7.61 -0.82
C ILE A 72 -6.46 8.01 -2.22
N VAL A 73 -6.44 9.32 -2.52
CA VAL A 73 -5.99 9.82 -3.83
C VAL A 73 -4.51 9.50 -4.05
N GLU A 74 -3.66 9.65 -3.03
CA GLU A 74 -2.25 9.29 -3.09
C GLU A 74 -2.05 7.79 -3.37
N GLY A 75 -2.78 6.91 -2.67
CA GLY A 75 -2.73 5.46 -2.91
C GLY A 75 -3.12 5.07 -4.34
N GLN A 76 -4.14 5.73 -4.91
CA GLN A 76 -4.50 5.53 -6.32
C GLN A 76 -3.40 5.95 -7.30
N GLN A 77 -2.64 7.01 -7.00
CA GLN A 77 -1.52 7.42 -7.84
C GLN A 77 -0.32 6.46 -7.69
N LEU A 78 -0.05 6.01 -6.46
CA LEU A 78 0.99 5.02 -6.19
C LEU A 78 0.74 3.72 -6.97
N ALA A 79 -0.47 3.18 -6.93
CA ALA A 79 -0.79 1.97 -7.69
C ALA A 79 -0.52 2.11 -9.20
N LYS A 80 -0.78 3.30 -9.78
CA LYS A 80 -0.45 3.59 -11.18
C LYS A 80 1.06 3.63 -11.42
N LYS A 81 1.84 4.27 -10.54
CA LYS A 81 3.31 4.30 -10.61
C LYS A 81 3.90 2.89 -10.49
N ILE A 82 3.43 2.09 -9.53
CA ILE A 82 3.83 0.69 -9.35
C ILE A 82 3.54 -0.11 -10.63
N GLN A 83 2.33 0.02 -11.19
CA GLN A 83 1.98 -0.68 -12.43
C GLN A 83 2.88 -0.28 -13.61
N GLN A 84 3.26 0.99 -13.71
CA GLN A 84 4.14 1.49 -14.75
C GLN A 84 5.55 0.91 -14.65
N GLU A 85 6.14 0.87 -13.45
CA GLU A 85 7.49 0.34 -13.25
C GLU A 85 7.57 -1.18 -13.36
N LEU A 86 6.57 -1.90 -12.82
CA LEU A 86 6.52 -3.37 -12.90
C LEU A 86 6.17 -3.89 -14.30
N GLY A 87 5.52 -3.07 -15.13
CA GLY A 87 5.11 -3.42 -16.48
C GLY A 87 4.11 -4.57 -16.56
N GLY A 88 3.98 -5.16 -17.76
CA GLY A 88 2.93 -6.17 -18.06
C GLY A 88 3.10 -7.54 -17.39
N GLY A 89 4.22 -7.76 -16.66
CA GLY A 89 4.40 -8.96 -15.84
C GLY A 89 3.47 -9.00 -14.62
N TYR A 90 2.96 -7.83 -14.22
CA TYR A 90 2.16 -7.64 -13.02
C TYR A 90 0.82 -6.98 -13.36
N ALA A 91 -0.18 -7.29 -12.54
CA ALA A 91 -1.45 -6.57 -12.46
C ALA A 91 -1.57 -6.00 -11.05
N VAL A 92 -1.53 -4.67 -10.95
CA VAL A 92 -1.59 -3.94 -9.68
C VAL A 92 -2.98 -3.35 -9.51
N GLU A 93 -3.62 -3.66 -8.39
CA GLU A 93 -4.92 -3.12 -7.99
C GLU A 93 -4.76 -2.28 -6.72
N TYR A 94 -5.48 -1.15 -6.62
CA TYR A 94 -5.57 -0.39 -5.39
C TYR A 94 -6.85 -0.75 -4.64
N CYS A 95 -6.72 -1.08 -3.35
CA CYS A 95 -7.83 -1.32 -2.44
C CYS A 95 -7.74 -0.31 -1.28
N PRO A 96 -8.58 0.74 -1.27
CA PRO A 96 -8.61 1.73 -0.19
C PRO A 96 -9.11 1.15 1.13
#